data_AF-A0A0P1B1I6-F1
#
_entry.id   AF-A0A0P1B1I6-F1
#
_cell.length_a   1.000
_cell.length_b   1.000
_cell.length_c   1.000
_cell.angle_alpha   90.00
_cell.angle_beta   90.00
_cell.angle_gamma   90.00
#
_symmetry.space_group_name_H-M   'P 1'
#
loop_
_entity.id
_entity.type
_entity.pdbx_description
1 polymer ?
#
loop_
_entity_poly.entity_id
_entity_poly.type
_entity_poly.pdbx_seq_one_letter_code
_entity_poly.pdbx_strand_id
1 'polypeptide(L)'
;MLLGKGKVLYSGAPAESKNFFQDLGFRCSENENIADYILDIASDKKNHKMIRTRMKQDLLDSINLTSARSEAYTLSQSQTLPSTLYSPSTKAESSPLMTENSVLSVSQSGNAFGWQIGEDKLKELNAMRIEAAQSTQTLRPHTHITMDEIDGDIVKSHRSILVEIRVVFARTLRNIVRDRSLFLLHIALSLSLACFGGLIFNHVTNDLAGFQNRMGAFYFILTFFGFSSMSSMDLFISERPIFLREIGAMYYGAGSFFLGKAILDTLLLRIFPASLFACIFYCIMGLQATTERFLLFSLTLVLFNVAAGAICLLVGVISSRVGTANLSATVVFLVMLLFGGFLLNSQTIPTSVGWLKHLSIFSYAFEILMTNELKGLILKFDAPGYPAIPVYGEVYLKTLGMDYANRYYDVAALALIAVSLQLLAFLFLSLQVPLHSTLADLDVENFKVARKGLHH
;
A
#
# COMPACT_ATOMS: atom_id res chain seq x y z
N MET A 1 -25.44 4.57 18.66
CA MET A 1 -25.60 5.55 17.57
C MET A 1 -26.23 4.84 16.38
N LEU A 2 -27.26 5.42 15.76
CA LEU A 2 -27.96 4.88 14.60
C LEU A 2 -27.79 5.81 13.41
N LEU A 3 -27.43 5.24 12.26
CA LEU A 3 -27.21 5.96 11.01
C LEU A 3 -28.17 5.45 9.93
N GLY A 4 -28.80 6.37 9.22
CA GLY A 4 -29.60 6.09 8.02
C GLY A 4 -29.09 6.94 6.86
N LYS A 5 -28.66 6.29 5.77
CA LYS A 5 -28.09 6.99 4.58
C LYS A 5 -26.99 8.00 4.90
N GLY A 6 -26.08 7.64 5.81
CA GLY A 6 -24.99 8.52 6.22
C GLY A 6 -25.41 9.72 7.08
N LYS A 7 -26.65 9.75 7.59
CA LYS A 7 -27.12 10.76 8.55
C LYS A 7 -27.44 10.12 9.88
N VAL A 8 -27.11 10.81 10.96
CA VAL A 8 -27.44 10.37 12.33
C VAL A 8 -28.95 10.44 12.51
N LEU A 9 -29.56 9.32 12.88
CA LEU A 9 -30.99 9.22 13.20
C LEU A 9 -31.22 9.16 14.71
N TYR A 10 -30.28 8.61 15.48
CA TYR A 10 -30.33 8.59 16.94
C TYR A 10 -28.93 8.52 17.54
N SER A 11 -28.70 9.27 18.62
CA SER A 11 -27.47 9.22 19.40
C SER A 11 -27.79 9.45 20.87
N GLY A 12 -27.67 8.41 21.69
CA GLY A 12 -28.03 8.42 23.10
C GLY A 12 -27.86 7.04 23.73
N ALA A 13 -28.32 6.87 24.97
CA ALA A 13 -28.23 5.58 25.66
C ALA A 13 -29.13 4.54 24.96
N PRO A 14 -28.73 3.25 24.90
CA PRO A 14 -29.56 2.20 24.34
C PRO A 14 -30.89 2.01 25.07
N ALA A 15 -30.94 2.28 26.38
CA ALA A 15 -32.17 2.15 27.17
C ALA A 15 -33.27 3.15 26.76
N GLU A 16 -32.87 4.32 26.26
CA GLU A 16 -33.78 5.42 25.91
C GLU A 16 -34.21 5.37 24.44
N SER A 17 -33.55 4.56 23.62
CA SER A 17 -33.81 4.52 22.18
C SER A 17 -35.23 4.06 21.87
N LYS A 18 -35.76 3.09 22.63
CA LYS A 18 -37.14 2.62 22.47
C LYS A 18 -38.15 3.75 22.71
N ASN A 19 -37.99 4.49 23.80
CA ASN A 19 -38.90 5.57 24.17
C ASN A 19 -38.85 6.69 23.12
N PHE A 20 -37.65 7.04 22.63
CA PHE A 20 -37.48 8.04 21.58
C PHE A 20 -38.27 7.72 20.30
N PHE A 21 -38.22 6.47 19.81
CA PHE A 21 -38.99 6.06 18.63
C PHE A 21 -40.48 5.89 18.93
N GLN A 22 -40.86 5.55 20.16
CA GLN A 22 -42.25 5.52 20.59
C GLN A 22 -42.89 6.91 20.66
N ASP A 23 -42.15 7.91 21.14
CA ASP A 23 -42.59 9.32 21.18
C ASP A 23 -42.81 9.89 19.77
N LEU A 24 -42.09 9.34 18.77
CA LEU A 24 -42.27 9.65 17.35
C LEU A 24 -43.47 8.95 16.71
N GLY A 25 -44.21 8.13 17.47
CA GLY A 25 -45.42 7.44 17.02
C GLY A 25 -45.18 6.05 16.45
N PHE A 26 -43.95 5.53 16.49
CA PHE A 26 -43.68 4.16 16.08
C PHE A 26 -43.99 3.21 17.25
N ARG A 27 -44.59 2.04 16.99
CA ARG A 27 -44.87 1.05 18.05
C ARG A 27 -44.03 -0.19 17.87
N CYS A 28 -43.22 -0.50 18.88
CA CYS A 28 -42.51 -1.77 19.00
C CYS A 28 -43.46 -2.80 19.60
N SER A 29 -43.59 -3.98 18.99
CA SER A 29 -44.35 -5.08 19.59
C SER A 29 -43.57 -5.70 20.77
N GLU A 30 -44.27 -6.35 21.71
CA GLU A 30 -43.64 -6.87 22.94
C GLU A 30 -42.67 -8.05 22.69
N ASN A 31 -42.86 -8.77 21.58
CA ASN A 31 -42.07 -9.95 21.22
C ASN A 31 -40.98 -9.65 20.17
N GLU A 32 -40.78 -8.38 19.82
CA GLU A 32 -39.85 -7.96 18.78
C GLU A 32 -38.56 -7.41 19.39
N ASN A 33 -37.44 -7.76 18.77
CA ASN A 33 -36.14 -7.26 19.16
C ASN A 33 -36.07 -5.75 18.88
N ILE A 34 -35.77 -4.97 19.92
CA ILE A 34 -35.70 -3.51 19.85
C ILE A 34 -34.69 -3.05 18.79
N ALA A 35 -33.58 -3.77 18.61
CA ALA A 35 -32.59 -3.42 17.59
C ALA A 35 -33.14 -3.58 16.17
N ASP A 36 -33.88 -4.65 15.91
CA ASP A 36 -34.47 -4.94 14.59
C ASP A 36 -35.60 -3.94 14.28
N TYR A 37 -36.47 -3.69 15.26
CA TYR A 37 -37.50 -2.65 15.19
C TYR A 37 -36.93 -1.26 14.82
N ILE A 38 -35.83 -0.86 15.48
CA ILE A 38 -35.16 0.43 15.21
C ILE A 38 -34.52 0.44 13.81
N LEU A 39 -33.96 -0.69 13.37
CA LEU A 39 -33.37 -0.83 12.03
C LEU A 39 -34.43 -0.80 10.93
N ASP A 40 -35.61 -1.35 11.16
CA ASP A 40 -36.73 -1.31 10.21
C ASP A 40 -37.24 0.12 10.03
N ILE A 41 -37.39 0.87 11.12
CA ILE A 41 -37.72 2.30 11.07
C ILE A 41 -36.64 3.09 10.32
N ALA A 42 -35.37 2.81 10.60
CA ALA A 42 -34.23 3.46 9.97
C ALA A 42 -34.04 3.06 8.49
N SER A 43 -34.60 1.95 8.05
CA SER A 43 -34.52 1.50 6.66
C SER A 43 -35.48 2.25 5.74
N ASP A 44 -36.64 2.70 6.25
CA ASP A 44 -37.58 3.51 5.47
C ASP A 44 -37.16 4.99 5.40
N LYS A 45 -36.89 5.43 4.17
CA LYS A 45 -36.49 6.81 3.83
C LYS A 45 -37.54 7.86 4.21
N LYS A 46 -38.82 7.48 4.28
CA LYS A 46 -39.91 8.39 4.64
C LYS A 46 -39.78 8.86 6.09
N ASN A 47 -39.31 7.97 6.98
CA ASN A 47 -39.18 8.23 8.40
C ASN A 47 -38.02 9.18 8.72
N HIS A 48 -36.99 9.24 7.86
CA HIS A 48 -35.77 10.03 8.10
C HIS A 48 -36.03 11.52 8.30
N LYS A 49 -36.98 12.10 7.55
CA LYS A 49 -37.32 13.52 7.69
C LYS A 49 -37.91 13.82 9.06
N MET A 50 -38.87 13.00 9.49
CA MET A 50 -39.57 13.16 10.76
C MET A 50 -38.63 13.01 11.95
N ILE A 51 -37.85 11.92 11.96
CA ILE A 51 -36.86 11.64 13.02
C ILE A 51 -35.86 12.79 13.16
N ARG A 52 -35.38 13.32 12.03
CA ARG A 52 -34.40 14.41 12.05
C ARG A 52 -34.99 15.73 12.51
N THR A 53 -36.23 16.05 12.16
CA THR A 53 -36.90 17.26 12.64
C THR A 53 -37.05 17.21 14.16
N ARG A 54 -37.45 16.06 14.72
CA ARG A 54 -37.53 15.88 16.18
C ARG A 54 -36.17 16.00 16.86
N MET A 55 -35.14 15.35 16.31
CA MET A 55 -33.77 15.44 16.83
C MET A 55 -33.25 16.88 16.83
N LYS A 56 -33.58 17.67 15.79
CA LYS A 56 -33.23 19.10 15.74
C LYS A 56 -33.96 19.89 16.81
N GLN A 57 -35.24 19.59 17.04
CA GLN A 57 -36.06 20.21 18.07
C GLN A 57 -35.51 19.92 19.48
N ASP A 58 -35.21 18.66 19.77
CA ASP A 58 -34.66 18.25 21.08
C ASP A 58 -33.30 18.89 21.35
N LEU A 59 -32.47 19.06 20.30
CA LEU A 59 -31.22 19.81 20.42
C LEU A 59 -31.47 21.29 20.77
N LEU A 60 -32.42 21.94 20.10
CA LEU A 60 -32.76 23.35 20.33
C LEU A 60 -33.34 23.56 21.75
N ASP A 61 -34.22 22.66 22.19
CA ASP A 61 -34.81 22.70 23.52
C ASP A 61 -33.74 22.54 24.62
N SER A 62 -32.75 21.67 24.40
CA SER A 62 -31.63 21.48 25.32
C SER A 62 -30.74 22.72 25.47
N ILE A 63 -30.52 23.45 24.36
CA ILE A 63 -29.70 24.69 24.33
C ILE A 63 -30.44 25.82 25.05
N ASN A 64 -31.74 25.97 24.81
CA ASN A 64 -32.54 27.00 25.48
C ASN A 64 -32.61 26.78 27.00
N LEU A 65 -32.73 25.52 27.45
CA LEU A 65 -32.73 25.17 28.88
C LEU A 65 -31.39 25.48 29.57
N THR A 66 -30.26 25.31 28.87
CA THR A 66 -28.93 25.63 29.40
C THR A 66 -28.70 27.15 29.49
N SER A 67 -29.24 27.93 28.55
CA SER A 67 -29.19 29.40 28.62
C SER A 67 -30.00 29.96 29.80
N ALA A 68 -31.22 29.45 30.02
CA ALA A 68 -32.09 29.85 31.13
C ALA A 68 -31.51 29.46 32.50
N ARG A 69 -30.83 28.31 32.59
CA ARG A 69 -30.17 27.87 33.83
C ARG A 69 -28.94 28.73 34.15
N SER A 70 -28.22 29.19 33.14
CA SER A 70 -27.07 30.10 33.29
C SER A 70 -27.50 31.49 33.81
N GLU A 71 -28.64 32.01 33.35
CA GLU A 71 -29.21 33.26 33.85
C GLU A 71 -29.69 33.16 35.32
N ALA A 72 -30.25 32.01 35.72
CA ALA A 72 -30.71 31.76 37.09
C ALA A 72 -29.56 31.63 38.12
N TYR A 73 -28.38 31.17 37.71
CA TYR A 73 -27.20 31.10 38.59
C TYR A 73 -26.63 32.48 38.96
N THR A 74 -26.86 33.51 38.14
CA THR A 74 -26.45 34.89 38.43
C THR A 74 -27.29 35.56 39.53
N LEU A 75 -28.48 35.05 39.82
CA LEU A 75 -29.42 35.65 40.78
C LEU A 75 -29.28 35.10 42.22
N SER A 76 -28.48 34.06 42.45
CA SER A 76 -28.44 33.32 43.73
C SER A 76 -27.12 33.45 44.52
N GLN A 77 -26.11 34.16 44.03
CA GLN A 77 -24.88 34.44 44.78
C GLN A 77 -24.94 35.82 45.48
N SER A 78 -25.75 35.93 46.53
CA SER A 78 -25.65 37.05 47.49
C SER A 78 -26.02 36.62 48.90
N GLN A 79 -25.35 35.60 49.44
CA GLN A 79 -25.35 35.37 50.89
C GLN A 79 -24.08 34.63 51.31
N THR A 80 -23.30 35.32 52.13
CA THR A 80 -22.00 34.95 52.70
C THR A 80 -22.14 33.99 53.88
N LEU A 81 -21.20 33.05 54.06
CA LEU A 81 -20.71 32.56 55.38
C LEU A 81 -19.34 31.84 55.25
N PRO A 82 -18.59 31.71 56.37
CA PRO A 82 -17.12 31.71 56.40
C PRO A 82 -16.42 30.34 56.53
N SER A 83 -15.10 30.44 56.45
CA SER A 83 -13.97 29.50 56.54
C SER A 83 -13.84 28.57 57.75
N THR A 84 -13.33 27.35 57.53
CA THR A 84 -12.44 26.55 58.41
C THR A 84 -11.75 25.44 57.55
N LEU A 85 -10.41 25.37 57.37
CA LEU A 85 -9.28 24.91 58.21
C LEU A 85 -8.98 23.38 58.17
N TYR A 86 -7.82 23.03 57.55
CA TYR A 86 -6.91 21.86 57.75
C TYR A 86 -7.49 20.42 57.59
N SER A 87 -6.80 19.33 57.17
CA SER A 87 -5.43 18.98 56.76
C SER A 87 -5.41 17.47 56.36
N PRO A 88 -4.30 16.90 55.83
CA PRO A 88 -4.32 15.83 54.82
C PRO A 88 -4.12 14.40 55.36
N SER A 89 -4.45 13.39 54.56
CA SER A 89 -4.05 11.99 54.80
C SER A 89 -4.02 11.14 53.52
N THR A 90 -2.80 10.76 53.18
CA THR A 90 -2.30 9.61 52.39
C THR A 90 -3.23 8.39 52.23
N LYS A 91 -3.35 7.83 51.01
CA LYS A 91 -2.78 6.52 50.58
C LYS A 91 -3.38 5.98 49.27
N ALA A 92 -2.45 5.50 48.43
CA ALA A 92 -2.46 4.26 47.65
C ALA A 92 -3.46 4.05 46.49
N GLU A 93 -2.85 3.91 45.31
CA GLU A 93 -3.39 3.31 44.09
C GLU A 93 -3.76 1.83 44.29
N SER A 94 -4.93 1.44 43.77
CA SER A 94 -5.18 0.08 43.27
C SER A 94 -6.28 0.10 42.21
N SER A 95 -6.01 -0.56 41.09
CA SER A 95 -6.78 -0.65 39.84
C SER A 95 -8.23 -1.17 39.98
N PRO A 96 -9.10 -0.94 38.97
CA PRO A 96 -10.54 -1.17 39.05
C PRO A 96 -10.94 -2.52 38.44
N LEU A 97 -11.60 -3.39 39.22
CA LEU A 97 -12.45 -4.45 38.65
C LEU A 97 -13.43 -5.02 39.69
N MET A 98 -14.71 -4.72 39.47
CA MET A 98 -15.93 -5.47 39.85
C MET A 98 -16.06 -6.08 41.26
N THR A 99 -17.03 -5.58 42.02
CA THR A 99 -17.90 -6.43 42.85
C THR A 99 -19.32 -5.89 42.89
N GLU A 100 -20.26 -6.80 42.75
CA GLU A 100 -21.71 -6.66 42.69
C GLU A 100 -22.32 -7.07 44.04
N ASN A 101 -23.29 -6.31 44.57
CA ASN A 101 -24.60 -6.77 45.10
C ASN A 101 -25.21 -5.90 46.22
N SER A 102 -26.47 -5.50 45.94
CA SER A 102 -27.70 -5.44 46.77
C SER A 102 -27.73 -4.73 48.14
N VAL A 103 -28.70 -3.81 48.33
CA VAL A 103 -30.04 -4.02 48.94
C VAL A 103 -30.87 -2.71 48.96
N LEU A 104 -32.19 -2.88 48.84
CA LEU A 104 -33.33 -1.95 48.79
C LEU A 104 -33.43 -0.83 49.85
N SER A 105 -34.07 0.29 49.46
CA SER A 105 -35.29 0.78 50.13
C SER A 105 -36.11 1.73 49.24
N VAL A 106 -37.42 1.49 49.18
CA VAL A 106 -38.44 2.27 48.45
C VAL A 106 -38.79 3.55 49.22
N SER A 107 -38.91 4.68 48.51
CA SER A 107 -39.83 5.76 48.86
C SER A 107 -40.34 6.43 47.58
N GLN A 108 -41.64 6.31 47.33
CA GLN A 108 -42.34 7.03 46.28
C GLN A 108 -42.54 8.48 46.70
N SER A 109 -42.16 9.44 45.85
CA SER A 109 -42.87 10.73 45.72
C SER A 109 -42.44 11.48 44.46
N GLY A 110 -43.42 11.81 43.61
CA GLY A 110 -43.40 13.03 42.80
C GLY A 110 -42.82 12.93 41.38
N ASN A 111 -43.71 13.04 40.41
CA ASN A 111 -43.42 13.30 38.99
C ASN A 111 -42.44 14.48 38.79
N ALA A 112 -41.34 14.26 38.06
CA ALA A 112 -40.69 15.27 37.22
C ALA A 112 -39.73 14.60 36.22
N PHE A 113 -40.03 14.75 34.94
CA PHE A 113 -39.20 14.33 33.81
C PHE A 113 -37.92 15.19 33.80
N GLY A 114 -36.75 14.57 33.96
CA GLY A 114 -35.47 15.27 33.95
C GLY A 114 -34.34 14.32 33.55
N TRP A 115 -33.72 14.60 32.42
CA TRP A 115 -32.50 13.95 31.96
C TRP A 115 -31.38 14.17 32.98
N GLN A 116 -31.13 13.18 33.85
CA GLN A 116 -29.95 13.15 34.71
C GLN A 116 -28.74 12.67 33.90
N ILE A 117 -28.19 13.58 33.09
CA ILE A 117 -26.76 13.54 32.78
C ILE A 117 -26.04 13.79 34.10
N GLY A 118 -25.32 12.78 34.59
CA GLY A 118 -24.75 12.71 35.93
C GLY A 118 -24.07 14.00 36.39
N GLU A 119 -24.66 14.63 37.40
CA GLU A 119 -24.06 15.71 38.18
C GLU A 119 -22.69 15.29 38.77
N ASP A 120 -22.45 13.99 38.93
CA ASP A 120 -21.20 13.45 39.44
C ASP A 120 -20.03 13.64 38.46
N LYS A 121 -20.27 13.48 37.15
CA LYS A 121 -19.24 13.68 36.12
C LYS A 121 -18.88 15.16 35.94
N LEU A 122 -19.87 16.04 36.14
CA LEU A 122 -19.69 17.49 36.15
C LEU A 122 -19.00 17.97 37.44
N LYS A 123 -19.27 17.36 38.59
CA LYS A 123 -18.54 17.61 39.83
C LYS A 123 -17.09 17.15 39.75
N GLU A 124 -16.82 16.02 39.10
CA GLU A 124 -15.47 15.48 38.89
C GLU A 124 -14.65 16.34 37.91
N LEU A 125 -15.25 16.77 36.79
CA LEU A 125 -14.65 17.73 35.86
C LEU A 125 -14.43 19.11 36.49
N ASN A 126 -15.34 19.58 37.34
CA ASN A 126 -15.19 20.87 38.03
C ASN A 126 -14.20 20.79 39.20
N ALA A 127 -14.10 19.66 39.89
CA ALA A 127 -13.10 19.42 40.93
C ALA A 127 -11.68 19.40 40.36
N MET A 128 -11.46 18.71 39.23
CA MET A 128 -10.19 18.74 38.48
C MET A 128 -9.84 20.15 37.95
N ARG A 129 -10.86 20.96 37.64
CA ARG A 129 -10.68 22.35 37.19
C ARG A 129 -10.29 23.31 38.33
N ILE A 130 -10.75 23.04 39.55
CA ILE A 130 -10.43 23.83 40.75
C ILE A 130 -9.04 23.46 41.31
N GLU A 131 -8.77 22.16 41.49
CA GLU A 131 -7.60 21.48 40.92
C GLU A 131 -6.41 22.29 40.36
N ALA A 132 -6.51 22.47 39.04
CA ALA A 132 -5.60 23.21 38.18
C ALA A 132 -5.61 24.73 38.43
N ALA A 133 -6.72 25.29 38.91
CA ALA A 133 -6.81 26.72 39.20
C ALA A 133 -6.01 27.12 40.47
N GLN A 134 -5.93 26.25 41.48
CA GLN A 134 -5.19 26.52 42.72
C GLN A 134 -3.67 26.35 42.57
N SER A 135 -3.22 25.54 41.61
CA SER A 135 -1.79 25.39 41.28
C SER A 135 -1.23 26.57 40.46
N THR A 136 -2.07 27.52 40.04
CA THR A 136 -1.68 28.68 39.22
C THR A 136 -1.52 29.98 40.04
N GLN A 137 -1.33 29.92 41.35
CA GLN A 137 -1.11 31.11 42.20
C GLN A 137 0.33 31.68 42.18
N THR A 138 1.10 31.38 41.14
CA THR A 138 2.39 32.05 40.84
C THR A 138 2.38 32.66 39.44
N LEU A 139 1.41 33.52 39.15
CA LEU A 139 1.33 34.25 37.86
C LEU A 139 2.09 35.58 37.92
N ARG A 140 3.17 35.66 37.12
CA ARG A 140 3.56 36.90 36.41
C ARG A 140 2.50 37.21 35.35
N PRO A 141 2.21 38.49 35.03
CA PRO A 141 1.03 38.81 34.25
C PRO A 141 1.27 38.71 32.74
N HIS A 142 0.18 38.35 32.05
CA HIS A 142 -0.11 38.48 30.61
C HIS A 142 0.57 37.49 29.65
N THR A 143 -0.18 36.43 29.30
CA THR A 143 -0.19 35.95 27.91
C THR A 143 -1.62 35.52 27.56
N HIS A 144 -2.12 35.98 26.41
CA HIS A 144 -3.41 35.60 25.84
C HIS A 144 -3.48 34.08 25.65
N ILE A 145 -4.49 33.43 26.22
CA ILE A 145 -4.79 32.01 25.96
C ILE A 145 -5.50 31.96 24.60
N THR A 146 -4.80 31.50 23.57
CA THR A 146 -5.38 31.12 22.29
C THR A 146 -6.08 29.77 22.40
N MET A 147 -7.11 29.58 21.58
CA MET A 147 -8.02 28.43 21.56
C MET A 147 -7.37 27.14 20.98
N ASP A 148 -6.15 26.81 21.41
CA ASP A 148 -5.39 25.63 20.96
C ASP A 148 -5.32 24.50 22.01
N GLU A 149 -5.81 24.70 23.25
CA GLU A 149 -5.68 23.73 24.34
C GLU A 149 -6.85 22.71 24.47
N ILE A 150 -7.63 22.48 23.42
CA ILE A 150 -8.63 21.38 23.36
C ILE A 150 -8.34 20.45 22.17
N ASP A 151 -7.08 20.28 21.79
CA ASP A 151 -6.66 19.15 20.95
C ASP A 151 -6.12 18.08 21.91
N GLY A 152 -6.89 17.02 22.13
CA GLY A 152 -6.46 15.90 22.96
C GLY A 152 -5.11 15.40 22.46
N ASP A 153 -4.24 15.01 23.39
CA ASP A 153 -2.90 14.43 23.17
C ASP A 153 -2.94 13.22 22.21
N ILE A 154 -3.15 13.45 20.91
CA ILE A 154 -2.72 12.55 19.87
C ILE A 154 -1.21 12.78 19.79
N VAL A 155 -0.49 12.11 20.68
CA VAL A 155 0.96 12.01 20.63
C VAL A 155 1.31 11.54 19.22
N LYS A 156 1.73 12.48 18.35
CA LYS A 156 2.31 12.17 17.04
C LYS A 156 3.64 11.48 17.31
N SER A 157 3.58 10.18 17.55
CA SER A 157 4.75 9.32 17.66
C SER A 157 5.44 9.34 16.30
N HIS A 158 6.53 10.11 16.19
CA HIS A 158 7.40 10.08 15.03
C HIS A 158 8.05 8.70 14.95
N ARG A 159 7.52 7.84 14.08
CA ARG A 159 8.07 6.51 13.84
C ARG A 159 9.27 6.61 12.90
N SER A 160 10.32 5.87 13.21
CA SER A 160 11.49 5.79 12.34
C SER A 160 11.17 4.95 11.10
N ILE A 161 11.36 5.52 9.91
CA ILE A 161 11.17 4.86 8.61
C ILE A 161 11.99 3.56 8.52
N LEU A 162 13.18 3.53 9.12
CA LEU A 162 14.03 2.33 9.15
C LEU A 162 13.39 1.18 9.95
N VAL A 163 12.69 1.49 11.04
CA VAL A 163 11.98 0.49 11.82
C VAL A 163 10.81 -0.07 11.01
N GLU A 164 10.07 0.79 10.31
CA GLU A 164 8.99 0.35 9.43
C GLU A 164 9.50 -0.59 8.33
N ILE A 165 10.55 -0.16 7.60
CA ILE A 165 11.17 -0.98 6.54
C ILE A 165 11.63 -2.32 7.11
N ARG A 166 12.33 -2.33 8.26
CA ARG A 166 12.84 -3.55 8.88
C ARG A 166 11.72 -4.51 9.28
N VAL A 167 10.64 -3.99 9.87
CA VAL A 167 9.49 -4.81 10.30
C VAL A 167 8.76 -5.39 9.09
N VAL A 168 8.47 -4.56 8.08
CA VAL A 168 7.81 -5.03 6.85
C VAL A 168 8.69 -6.04 6.12
N PHE A 169 9.99 -5.77 6.00
CA PHE A 169 10.96 -6.70 5.41
C PHE A 169 10.97 -8.05 6.15
N ALA A 170 11.10 -8.04 7.49
CA ALA A 170 11.12 -9.27 8.27
C ALA A 170 9.81 -10.06 8.17
N ARG A 171 8.67 -9.36 8.10
CA ARG A 171 7.35 -9.96 7.87
C ARG A 171 7.25 -10.60 6.49
N THR A 172 7.63 -9.89 5.44
CA THR A 172 7.59 -10.38 4.05
C THR A 172 8.53 -11.56 3.88
N LEU A 173 9.74 -11.51 4.45
CA LEU A 173 10.68 -12.63 4.42
C LEU A 173 10.10 -13.86 5.12
N ARG A 174 9.48 -13.68 6.30
CA ARG A 174 8.81 -14.77 7.01
C ARG A 174 7.65 -15.34 6.20
N ASN A 175 6.91 -14.51 5.47
CA ASN A 175 5.82 -14.96 4.60
C ASN A 175 6.35 -15.85 3.47
N ILE A 176 7.38 -15.40 2.76
CA ILE A 176 8.02 -16.15 1.66
C ILE A 176 8.66 -17.46 2.16
N VAL A 177 9.26 -17.45 3.36
CA VAL A 177 9.87 -18.66 3.94
C VAL A 177 8.82 -19.68 4.40
N ARG A 178 7.61 -19.24 4.75
CA ARG A 178 6.50 -20.13 5.14
C ARG A 178 5.75 -20.66 3.93
N ASP A 179 5.41 -19.79 2.99
CA ASP A 179 4.84 -20.17 1.70
C ASP A 179 5.91 -20.12 0.61
N ARG A 180 6.59 -21.26 0.44
CA ARG A 180 7.73 -21.40 -0.48
C ARG A 180 7.31 -21.75 -1.90
N SER A 181 6.00 -21.89 -2.17
CA SER A 181 5.49 -22.42 -3.44
C SER A 181 6.05 -21.66 -4.65
N LEU A 182 5.88 -20.34 -4.66
CA LEU A 182 6.33 -19.46 -5.74
C LEU A 182 7.87 -19.42 -5.84
N PHE A 183 8.57 -19.32 -4.71
CA PHE A 183 10.05 -19.31 -4.69
C PHE A 183 10.64 -20.62 -5.23
N LEU A 184 10.14 -21.77 -4.78
CA LEU A 184 10.57 -23.08 -5.26
C LEU A 184 10.24 -23.28 -6.73
N LEU A 185 9.09 -22.79 -7.20
CA LEU A 185 8.71 -22.85 -8.61
C LEU A 185 9.69 -22.07 -9.49
N HIS A 186 10.11 -20.87 -9.08
CA HIS A 186 11.13 -20.10 -9.81
C HIS A 186 12.48 -20.82 -9.86
N ILE A 187 12.92 -21.41 -8.75
CA ILE A 187 14.15 -22.21 -8.71
C ILE A 187 14.02 -23.41 -9.64
N ALA A 188 12.94 -24.19 -9.51
CA ALA A 188 12.71 -25.38 -10.32
C ALA A 188 12.64 -25.06 -11.82
N LEU A 189 11.94 -23.98 -12.20
CA LEU A 189 11.87 -23.48 -13.56
C LEU A 189 13.26 -23.05 -14.08
N SER A 190 14.02 -22.30 -13.29
CA SER A 190 15.37 -21.87 -13.67
C SER A 190 16.34 -23.04 -13.84
N LEU A 191 16.29 -24.03 -12.95
CA LEU A 191 17.13 -25.22 -13.02
C LEU A 191 16.73 -26.12 -14.19
N SER A 192 15.43 -26.31 -14.40
CA SER A 192 14.88 -27.05 -15.53
C SER A 192 15.32 -26.43 -16.86
N LEU A 193 15.16 -25.11 -17.01
CA LEU A 193 15.60 -24.39 -18.21
C LEU A 193 17.12 -24.46 -18.40
N ALA A 194 17.91 -24.34 -17.32
CA ALA A 194 19.36 -24.40 -17.41
C ALA A 194 19.84 -25.77 -17.87
N CYS A 195 19.29 -26.84 -17.29
CA CYS A 195 19.65 -28.22 -17.67
C CYS A 195 19.11 -28.57 -19.06
N PHE A 196 17.82 -28.39 -19.31
CA PHE A 196 17.20 -28.75 -20.59
C PHE A 196 17.72 -27.88 -21.73
N GLY A 197 17.72 -26.56 -21.56
CA GLY A 197 18.26 -25.62 -22.53
C GLY A 197 19.76 -25.82 -22.75
N GLY A 198 20.53 -26.00 -21.67
CA GLY A 198 21.96 -26.27 -21.76
C GLY A 198 22.26 -27.55 -22.53
N LEU A 199 21.52 -28.64 -22.27
CA LEU A 199 21.70 -29.91 -22.97
C LEU A 199 21.33 -29.84 -24.45
N ILE A 200 20.29 -29.08 -24.82
CA ILE A 200 19.92 -28.88 -26.23
C ILE A 200 21.01 -28.12 -26.98
N PHE A 201 21.58 -27.09 -26.37
CA PHE A 201 22.62 -26.25 -26.97
C PHE A 201 24.03 -26.65 -26.51
N ASN A 202 24.22 -27.90 -26.12
CA ASN A 202 25.46 -28.38 -25.51
C ASN A 202 26.64 -28.19 -26.47
N HIS A 203 27.69 -27.50 -26.01
CA HIS A 203 28.90 -27.20 -26.78
C HIS A 203 28.61 -26.71 -28.20
N VAL A 204 28.02 -25.52 -28.29
CA VAL A 204 27.63 -24.94 -29.58
C VAL A 204 28.84 -24.79 -30.51
N THR A 205 28.67 -25.23 -31.75
CA THR A 205 29.72 -25.22 -32.79
C THR A 205 30.05 -23.79 -33.25
N ASN A 206 31.22 -23.61 -33.86
CA ASN A 206 31.68 -22.32 -34.41
C ASN A 206 31.49 -22.27 -35.93
N ASP A 207 30.29 -22.62 -36.39
CA ASP A 207 29.84 -22.63 -37.78
C ASP A 207 28.57 -21.75 -37.94
N LEU A 208 28.01 -21.68 -39.16
CA LEU A 208 26.83 -20.87 -39.43
C LEU A 208 25.61 -21.33 -38.61
N ALA A 209 25.45 -22.66 -38.45
CA ALA A 209 24.41 -23.25 -37.63
C ALA A 209 24.59 -22.90 -36.14
N GLY A 210 25.83 -22.95 -35.64
CA GLY A 210 26.19 -22.58 -34.28
C GLY A 210 25.91 -21.11 -33.98
N PHE A 211 26.16 -20.20 -34.91
CA PHE A 211 25.76 -18.81 -34.79
C PHE A 211 24.23 -18.65 -34.63
N GLN A 212 23.44 -19.35 -35.46
CA GLN A 212 21.98 -19.35 -35.32
C GLN A 212 21.53 -19.93 -33.98
N ASN A 213 22.16 -21.02 -33.53
CA ASN A 213 21.87 -21.65 -32.23
C ASN A 213 22.18 -20.70 -31.06
N ARG A 214 23.28 -19.94 -31.12
CA ARG A 214 23.64 -18.91 -30.12
C ARG A 214 22.57 -17.83 -30.02
N MET A 215 22.18 -17.27 -31.17
CA MET A 215 21.12 -16.26 -31.23
C MET A 215 19.80 -16.78 -30.66
N GLY A 216 19.37 -17.95 -31.14
CA GLY A 216 18.11 -18.58 -30.72
C GLY A 216 18.09 -18.87 -29.21
N ALA A 217 19.18 -19.40 -28.67
CA ALA A 217 19.31 -19.68 -27.24
C ALA A 217 19.22 -18.41 -26.40
N PHE A 218 19.99 -17.36 -26.71
CA PHE A 218 19.93 -16.09 -25.97
C PHE A 218 18.53 -15.49 -25.97
N TYR A 219 17.90 -15.48 -27.14
CA TYR A 219 16.57 -14.92 -27.29
C TYR A 219 15.49 -15.73 -26.54
N PHE A 220 15.61 -17.06 -26.56
CA PHE A 220 14.73 -17.97 -25.82
C PHE A 220 14.84 -17.77 -24.31
N ILE A 221 16.06 -17.61 -23.77
CA ILE A 221 16.31 -17.39 -22.34
C ILE A 221 15.71 -16.07 -21.88
N LEU A 222 15.93 -14.98 -22.64
CA LEU A 222 15.32 -13.69 -22.35
C LEU A 222 13.80 -13.79 -22.37
N THR A 223 13.24 -14.50 -23.35
CA THR A 223 11.78 -14.73 -23.44
C THR A 223 11.26 -15.44 -22.20
N PHE A 224 11.92 -16.53 -21.79
CA PHE A 224 11.51 -17.28 -20.61
C PHE A 224 11.50 -16.45 -19.33
N PHE A 225 12.61 -15.73 -19.04
CA PHE A 225 12.69 -14.90 -17.84
C PHE A 225 11.73 -13.71 -17.87
N GLY A 226 11.48 -13.15 -19.07
CA GLY A 226 10.49 -12.09 -19.27
C GLY A 226 9.09 -12.54 -18.83
N PHE A 227 8.62 -13.68 -19.35
CA PHE A 227 7.31 -14.22 -18.98
C PHE A 227 7.25 -14.77 -17.55
N SER A 228 8.33 -15.36 -17.05
CA SER A 228 8.44 -15.81 -15.65
C SER A 228 8.19 -14.68 -14.64
N SER A 229 8.56 -13.45 -15.01
CA SER A 229 8.38 -12.26 -14.17
C SER A 229 6.91 -11.86 -13.92
N MET A 230 5.96 -12.40 -14.67
CA MET A 230 4.53 -12.11 -14.49
C MET A 230 3.99 -12.56 -13.11
N SER A 231 4.61 -13.58 -12.52
CA SER A 231 4.26 -14.08 -11.17
C SER A 231 4.31 -13.01 -10.06
N SER A 232 5.20 -12.02 -10.14
CA SER A 232 5.29 -10.97 -9.10
C SER A 232 4.12 -9.98 -9.16
N MET A 233 3.54 -9.79 -10.35
CA MET A 233 2.35 -8.98 -10.52
C MET A 233 1.14 -9.61 -9.82
N ASP A 234 0.95 -10.93 -9.96
CA ASP A 234 -0.14 -11.66 -9.30
C ASP A 234 -0.03 -11.57 -7.77
N LEU A 235 1.20 -11.74 -7.26
CA LEU A 235 1.49 -11.56 -5.84
C LEU A 235 1.22 -10.12 -5.36
N PHE A 236 1.52 -9.11 -6.18
CA PHE A 236 1.24 -7.73 -5.83
C PHE A 236 -0.25 -7.42 -5.79
N ILE A 237 -1.01 -7.82 -6.81
CA ILE A 237 -2.46 -7.55 -6.91
C ILE A 237 -3.22 -8.22 -5.75
N SER A 238 -2.83 -9.45 -5.39
CA SER A 238 -3.45 -10.18 -4.28
C SER A 238 -3.18 -9.56 -2.91
N GLU A 239 -2.01 -8.96 -2.68
CA GLU A 239 -1.66 -8.32 -1.40
C GLU A 239 -2.14 -6.87 -1.28
N ARG A 240 -2.46 -6.20 -2.39
CA ARG A 240 -2.86 -4.78 -2.42
C ARG A 240 -4.00 -4.41 -1.47
N PRO A 241 -5.07 -5.21 -1.28
CA PRO A 241 -6.14 -4.88 -0.32
C PRO A 241 -5.66 -4.84 1.13
N ILE A 242 -4.73 -5.73 1.50
CA ILE A 242 -4.15 -5.76 2.84
C ILE A 242 -3.29 -4.52 3.05
N PHE A 243 -2.48 -4.17 2.05
CA PHE A 243 -1.67 -2.96 2.04
C PHE A 243 -2.52 -1.69 2.23
N LEU A 244 -3.58 -1.52 1.45
CA LEU A 244 -4.45 -0.33 1.55
C LEU A 244 -5.12 -0.23 2.92
N ARG A 245 -5.53 -1.36 3.51
CA ARG A 245 -6.10 -1.39 4.87
C ARG A 245 -5.06 -1.03 5.94
N GLU A 246 -3.84 -1.54 5.83
CA GLU A 246 -2.77 -1.27 6.80
C GLU A 246 -2.28 0.19 6.75
N ILE A 247 -2.22 0.77 5.55
CA ILE A 247 -1.92 2.20 5.38
C ILE A 247 -3.08 3.07 5.87
N GLY A 248 -4.33 2.71 5.59
CA GLY A 248 -5.49 3.43 6.11
C GLY A 248 -5.55 3.46 7.65
N ALA A 249 -5.01 2.43 8.31
CA ALA A 249 -4.85 2.35 9.76
C ALA A 249 -3.51 2.91 10.28
N MET A 250 -2.69 3.53 9.41
CA MET A 250 -1.42 4.17 9.74
C MET A 250 -0.40 3.24 10.43
N TYR A 251 -0.30 1.98 9.99
CA TYR A 251 0.74 1.09 10.49
C TYR A 251 2.15 1.43 9.95
N TYR A 252 2.25 1.79 8.68
CA TYR A 252 3.49 2.16 7.99
C TYR A 252 3.21 3.04 6.75
N GLY A 253 4.25 3.70 6.22
CA GLY A 253 4.15 4.48 4.97
C GLY A 253 4.28 3.65 3.68
N ALA A 254 3.78 4.19 2.57
CA ALA A 254 3.86 3.55 1.25
C ALA A 254 5.29 3.22 0.80
N GLY A 255 6.24 4.11 1.10
CA GLY A 255 7.67 3.91 0.82
C GLY A 255 8.27 2.74 1.61
N SER A 256 7.95 2.62 2.89
CA SER A 256 8.42 1.54 3.75
C SER A 256 7.96 0.17 3.25
N PHE A 257 6.71 0.07 2.80
CA PHE A 257 6.16 -1.13 2.19
C PHE A 257 6.82 -1.46 0.85
N PHE A 258 6.85 -0.47 -0.05
CA PHE A 258 7.40 -0.68 -1.39
C PHE A 258 8.84 -1.14 -1.32
N LEU A 259 9.68 -0.46 -0.54
CA LEU A 259 11.10 -0.78 -0.43
C LEU A 259 11.33 -2.12 0.28
N GLY A 260 10.64 -2.37 1.40
CA GLY A 260 10.76 -3.63 2.14
C GLY A 260 10.34 -4.85 1.33
N LYS A 261 9.29 -4.72 0.50
CA LYS A 261 8.81 -5.81 -0.36
C LYS A 261 9.60 -5.93 -1.66
N ALA A 262 9.87 -4.82 -2.34
CA ALA A 262 10.57 -4.81 -3.63
C ALA A 262 11.99 -5.39 -3.53
N ILE A 263 12.72 -5.10 -2.44
CA ILE A 263 14.06 -5.66 -2.23
C ILE A 263 14.01 -7.19 -2.14
N LEU A 264 13.06 -7.75 -1.39
CA LEU A 264 12.93 -9.19 -1.23
C LEU A 264 12.49 -9.89 -2.52
N ASP A 265 11.50 -9.33 -3.23
CA ASP A 265 11.07 -9.84 -4.53
C ASP A 265 12.25 -9.83 -5.53
N THR A 266 12.95 -8.70 -5.64
CA THR A 266 14.12 -8.54 -6.51
C THR A 266 15.21 -9.56 -6.16
N LEU A 267 15.56 -9.72 -4.88
CA LEU A 267 16.65 -10.59 -4.47
C LEU A 267 16.30 -12.08 -4.65
N LEU A 268 15.15 -12.51 -4.14
CA LEU A 268 14.79 -13.92 -4.07
C LEU A 268 14.19 -14.46 -5.37
N LEU A 269 13.40 -13.66 -6.08
CA LEU A 269 12.65 -14.11 -7.25
C LEU A 269 13.28 -13.68 -8.57
N ARG A 270 14.23 -12.72 -8.56
CA ARG A 270 14.91 -12.25 -9.78
C ARG A 270 16.39 -12.56 -9.81
N ILE A 271 17.13 -12.08 -8.82
CA ILE A 271 18.59 -12.21 -8.79
C ILE A 271 18.98 -13.68 -8.60
N PHE A 272 18.42 -14.36 -7.60
CA PHE A 272 18.83 -15.72 -7.26
C PHE A 272 18.57 -16.75 -8.38
N PRO A 273 17.36 -16.86 -8.98
CA PRO A 273 17.09 -17.85 -10.04
C PRO A 273 17.87 -17.56 -11.33
N ALA A 274 18.00 -16.28 -11.72
CA ALA A 274 18.76 -15.89 -12.91
C ALA A 274 20.26 -16.18 -12.75
N SER A 275 20.81 -15.93 -11.56
CA SER A 275 22.23 -16.24 -11.25
C SER A 275 22.48 -17.74 -11.26
N LEU A 276 21.58 -18.53 -10.65
CA LEU A 276 21.68 -19.99 -10.66
C LEU A 276 21.64 -20.55 -12.09
N PHE A 277 20.69 -20.07 -12.90
CA PHE A 277 20.61 -20.41 -14.32
C PHE A 277 21.90 -20.06 -15.06
N ALA A 278 22.44 -18.86 -14.87
CA ALA A 278 23.63 -18.39 -15.57
C ALA A 278 24.85 -19.28 -15.28
N CYS A 279 25.07 -19.66 -14.02
CA CYS A 279 26.17 -20.53 -13.63
C CYS A 279 26.15 -21.90 -14.32
N ILE A 280 24.96 -22.48 -14.51
CA ILE A 280 24.79 -23.81 -15.08
C ILE A 280 24.79 -23.74 -16.61
N PHE A 281 23.92 -22.91 -17.17
CA PHE A 281 23.70 -22.82 -18.62
C PHE A 281 24.96 -22.38 -19.37
N TYR A 282 25.69 -21.39 -18.84
CA TYR A 282 26.90 -20.87 -19.47
C TYR A 282 27.98 -21.93 -19.64
N CYS A 283 28.14 -22.79 -18.63
CA CYS A 283 29.11 -23.89 -18.65
C CYS A 283 28.71 -24.98 -19.65
N ILE A 284 27.44 -25.39 -19.69
CA ILE A 284 26.98 -26.50 -20.56
C ILE A 284 26.99 -26.08 -22.04
N MET A 285 26.55 -24.85 -22.35
CA MET A 285 26.48 -24.38 -23.73
C MET A 285 27.87 -24.20 -24.37
N GLY A 286 28.93 -24.05 -23.57
CA GLY A 286 30.29 -23.87 -24.09
C GLY A 286 30.54 -22.48 -24.68
N LEU A 287 29.98 -21.44 -24.03
CA LEU A 287 30.23 -20.03 -24.38
C LEU A 287 31.70 -19.63 -24.10
N GLN A 288 32.15 -18.48 -24.59
CA GLN A 288 33.56 -18.07 -24.45
C GLN A 288 34.00 -17.94 -22.98
N ALA A 289 34.79 -18.91 -22.48
CA ALA A 289 35.15 -19.11 -21.06
C ALA A 289 36.09 -18.07 -20.42
N THR A 290 35.79 -16.77 -20.56
CA THR A 290 36.49 -15.66 -19.91
C THR A 290 35.65 -15.12 -18.76
N THR A 291 36.26 -14.85 -17.60
CA THR A 291 35.56 -14.35 -16.40
C THR A 291 34.77 -13.06 -16.65
N GLU A 292 35.34 -12.09 -17.38
CA GLU A 292 34.64 -10.84 -17.73
C GLU A 292 33.35 -11.12 -18.52
N ARG A 293 33.41 -12.04 -19.49
CA ARG A 293 32.27 -12.37 -20.35
C ARG A 293 31.18 -13.10 -19.57
N PHE A 294 31.56 -13.99 -18.66
CA PHE A 294 30.61 -14.63 -17.74
C PHE A 294 29.91 -13.62 -16.83
N LEU A 295 30.66 -12.70 -16.23
CA LEU A 295 30.07 -11.67 -15.35
C LEU A 295 29.13 -10.75 -16.13
N LEU A 296 29.49 -10.34 -17.34
CA LEU A 296 28.61 -9.51 -18.16
C LEU A 296 27.34 -10.28 -18.59
N PHE A 297 27.47 -11.57 -18.94
CA PHE A 297 26.33 -12.44 -19.24
C PHE A 297 25.38 -12.56 -18.04
N SER A 298 25.93 -12.88 -16.85
CA SER A 298 25.17 -13.01 -15.61
C SER A 298 24.50 -11.70 -15.20
N LEU A 299 25.24 -10.58 -15.24
CA LEU A 299 24.73 -9.24 -14.96
C LEU A 299 23.58 -8.89 -15.91
N THR A 300 23.71 -9.20 -17.20
CA THR A 300 22.67 -8.91 -18.21
C THR A 300 21.40 -9.67 -17.91
N LEU A 301 21.48 -10.96 -17.59
CA LEU A 301 20.32 -11.77 -17.23
C LEU A 301 19.64 -11.26 -15.95
N VAL A 302 20.43 -10.91 -14.93
CA VAL A 302 19.90 -10.33 -13.69
C VAL A 302 19.19 -9.01 -13.98
N LEU A 303 19.85 -8.09 -14.68
CA LEU A 303 19.31 -6.76 -14.97
C LEU A 303 18.05 -6.82 -15.83
N PHE A 304 18.05 -7.69 -16.83
CA PHE A 304 16.86 -7.98 -17.65
C PHE A 304 15.71 -8.51 -16.79
N ASN A 305 15.97 -9.47 -15.91
CA ASN A 305 14.93 -10.07 -15.06
C ASN A 305 14.37 -9.05 -14.03
N VAL A 306 15.22 -8.17 -13.51
CA VAL A 306 14.79 -7.03 -12.67
C VAL A 306 13.93 -6.04 -13.48
N ALA A 307 14.34 -5.68 -14.69
CA ALA A 307 13.57 -4.79 -15.56
C ALA A 307 12.21 -5.39 -15.94
N ALA A 308 12.16 -6.68 -16.30
CA ALA A 308 10.93 -7.40 -16.57
C ALA A 308 10.02 -7.43 -15.34
N GLY A 309 10.58 -7.66 -14.15
CA GLY A 309 9.86 -7.54 -12.87
C GLY A 309 9.27 -6.15 -12.64
N ALA A 310 10.02 -5.09 -12.93
CA ALA A 310 9.56 -3.71 -12.79
C ALA A 310 8.39 -3.38 -13.75
N ILE A 311 8.44 -3.88 -15.00
CA ILE A 311 7.31 -3.78 -15.95
C ILE A 311 6.07 -4.46 -15.37
N CYS A 312 6.20 -5.71 -14.91
CA CYS A 312 5.10 -6.47 -14.30
C CYS A 312 4.52 -5.76 -13.08
N LEU A 313 5.37 -5.20 -12.22
CA LEU A 313 4.94 -4.45 -11.05
C LEU A 313 4.15 -3.20 -11.45
N LEU A 314 4.66 -2.41 -12.41
CA LEU A 314 3.96 -1.23 -12.93
C LEU A 314 2.57 -1.59 -13.48
N VAL A 315 2.49 -2.64 -14.31
CA VAL A 315 1.21 -3.15 -14.83
C VAL A 315 0.28 -3.59 -13.70
N GLY A 316 0.82 -4.23 -12.66
CA GLY A 316 0.06 -4.66 -11.48
C GLY A 316 -0.47 -3.51 -10.62
N VAL A 317 0.27 -2.41 -10.53
CA VAL A 317 -0.19 -1.19 -9.84
C VAL A 317 -1.32 -0.51 -10.60
N ILE A 318 -1.21 -0.44 -11.94
CA ILE A 318 -2.22 0.17 -12.82
C ILE A 318 -3.50 -0.67 -12.88
N SER A 319 -3.37 -2.00 -12.81
CA SER A 319 -4.48 -2.93 -13.00
C SER A 319 -5.26 -3.19 -11.71
N SER A 320 -6.59 -3.33 -11.83
CA SER A 320 -7.47 -3.68 -10.70
C SER A 320 -7.79 -5.18 -10.61
N ARG A 321 -7.55 -5.94 -11.68
CA ARG A 321 -7.88 -7.37 -11.78
C ARG A 321 -6.72 -8.14 -12.38
N VAL A 322 -6.44 -9.33 -11.85
CA VAL A 322 -5.35 -10.21 -12.28
C VAL A 322 -5.45 -10.56 -13.76
N GLY A 323 -6.64 -10.98 -14.24
CA GLY A 323 -6.83 -11.37 -15.64
C GLY A 323 -6.50 -10.26 -16.65
N THR A 324 -6.94 -9.03 -16.38
CA THR A 324 -6.65 -7.87 -17.23
C THR A 324 -5.16 -7.53 -17.19
N ALA A 325 -4.55 -7.61 -16.00
CA ALA A 325 -3.12 -7.36 -15.82
C ALA A 325 -2.29 -8.37 -16.63
N ASN A 326 -2.62 -9.66 -16.56
CA ASN A 326 -1.94 -10.72 -17.29
C ASN A 326 -2.02 -10.54 -18.82
N LEU A 327 -3.21 -10.21 -19.33
CA LEU A 327 -3.39 -9.91 -20.76
C LEU A 327 -2.53 -8.71 -21.18
N SER A 328 -2.55 -7.63 -20.40
CA SER A 328 -1.80 -6.41 -20.72
C SER A 328 -0.28 -6.62 -20.66
N ALA A 329 0.25 -7.28 -19.63
CA ALA A 329 1.67 -7.60 -19.51
C ALA A 329 2.14 -8.52 -20.65
N THR A 330 1.33 -9.52 -21.03
CA THR A 330 1.62 -10.39 -22.18
C THR A 330 1.76 -9.58 -23.47
N VAL A 331 0.81 -8.68 -23.76
CA VAL A 331 0.86 -7.84 -24.96
C VAL A 331 2.08 -6.92 -24.94
N VAL A 332 2.38 -6.29 -23.79
CA VAL A 332 3.57 -5.43 -23.64
C VAL A 332 4.85 -6.23 -23.92
N PHE A 333 4.99 -7.43 -23.34
CA PHE A 333 6.15 -8.27 -23.59
C PHE A 333 6.25 -8.75 -25.03
N LEU A 334 5.14 -9.12 -25.68
CA LEU A 334 5.15 -9.51 -27.10
C LEU A 334 5.60 -8.37 -28.02
N VAL A 335 5.14 -7.13 -27.75
CA VAL A 335 5.60 -5.96 -28.51
C VAL A 335 7.09 -5.72 -28.27
N MET A 336 7.56 -5.73 -27.01
CA MET A 336 8.99 -5.57 -26.73
C MET A 336 9.84 -6.67 -27.37
N LEU A 337 9.34 -7.91 -27.35
CA LEU A 337 9.96 -9.07 -27.97
C LEU A 337 10.07 -8.85 -29.49
N LEU A 338 9.01 -8.43 -30.19
CA LEU A 338 9.07 -8.13 -31.63
C LEU A 338 10.23 -7.19 -32.02
N PHE A 339 10.47 -6.15 -31.20
CA PHE A 339 11.56 -5.19 -31.40
C PHE A 339 12.89 -5.58 -30.72
N GLY A 340 13.04 -6.83 -30.28
CA GLY A 340 14.19 -7.32 -29.52
C GLY A 340 15.46 -7.61 -30.32
N GLY A 341 15.50 -7.29 -31.62
CA GLY A 341 16.69 -7.41 -32.48
C GLY A 341 16.94 -8.78 -33.11
N PHE A 342 16.28 -9.84 -32.63
CA PHE A 342 16.33 -11.18 -33.24
C PHE A 342 15.29 -11.37 -34.35
N LEU A 343 14.01 -11.06 -34.06
CA LEU A 343 12.90 -11.27 -35.01
C LEU A 343 12.86 -10.23 -36.12
N LEU A 344 13.31 -9.01 -35.82
CA LEU A 344 13.31 -7.88 -36.72
C LEU A 344 14.71 -7.27 -36.71
N ASN A 345 15.34 -7.20 -37.89
CA ASN A 345 16.63 -6.55 -38.02
C ASN A 345 16.49 -5.04 -37.77
N SER A 346 17.37 -4.47 -36.94
CA SER A 346 17.35 -3.05 -36.58
C SER A 346 17.45 -2.13 -37.79
N GLN A 347 18.11 -2.57 -38.87
CA GLN A 347 18.33 -1.77 -40.07
C GLN A 347 17.11 -1.69 -40.98
N THR A 348 16.17 -2.64 -40.87
CA THR A 348 14.99 -2.72 -41.74
C THR A 348 13.74 -2.12 -41.09
N ILE A 349 13.87 -1.54 -39.89
CA ILE A 349 12.75 -0.96 -39.15
C ILE A 349 12.38 0.40 -39.78
N PRO A 350 11.10 0.62 -40.15
CA PRO A 350 10.65 1.92 -40.63
C PRO A 350 10.85 3.01 -39.56
N THR A 351 11.32 4.19 -39.96
CA THR A 351 11.64 5.31 -39.04
C THR A 351 10.48 5.69 -38.13
N SER A 352 9.23 5.57 -38.59
CA SER A 352 8.02 5.89 -37.82
C SER A 352 7.83 5.03 -36.56
N VAL A 353 8.33 3.78 -36.57
CA VAL A 353 8.20 2.83 -35.44
C VAL A 353 9.55 2.49 -34.79
N GLY A 354 10.66 3.03 -35.31
CA GLY A 354 12.01 2.76 -34.79
C GLY A 354 12.20 3.09 -33.31
N TRP A 355 11.45 4.06 -32.79
CA TRP A 355 11.51 4.46 -31.37
C TRP A 355 11.07 3.35 -30.40
N LEU A 356 10.22 2.41 -30.84
CA LEU A 356 9.77 1.27 -30.02
C LEU A 356 10.93 0.33 -29.63
N LYS A 357 11.96 0.24 -30.47
CA LYS A 357 13.20 -0.49 -30.14
C LYS A 357 13.81 0.03 -28.84
N HIS A 358 13.83 1.35 -28.65
CA HIS A 358 14.44 1.98 -27.48
C HIS A 358 13.67 1.77 -26.17
N LEU A 359 12.41 1.35 -26.24
CA LEU A 359 11.62 0.94 -25.07
C LEU A 359 11.76 -0.55 -24.74
N SER A 360 12.32 -1.34 -25.65
CA SER A 360 12.41 -2.79 -25.48
C SER A 360 13.60 -3.19 -24.62
N ILE A 361 13.31 -3.75 -23.44
CA ILE A 361 14.33 -4.39 -22.59
C ILE A 361 14.97 -5.61 -23.28
N PHE A 362 14.27 -6.25 -24.21
CA PHE A 362 14.78 -7.37 -25.00
C PHE A 362 15.86 -6.89 -25.97
N SER A 363 15.68 -5.74 -26.61
CA SER A 363 16.67 -5.21 -27.56
C SER A 363 18.01 -4.98 -26.89
N TYR A 364 18.03 -4.29 -25.74
CA TYR A 364 19.27 -4.02 -25.02
C TYR A 364 19.91 -5.30 -24.49
N ALA A 365 19.13 -6.17 -23.84
CA ALA A 365 19.65 -7.42 -23.29
C ALA A 365 20.21 -8.33 -24.39
N PHE A 366 19.51 -8.46 -25.52
CA PHE A 366 19.97 -9.27 -26.65
C PHE A 366 21.25 -8.72 -27.28
N GLU A 367 21.33 -7.39 -27.49
CA GLU A 367 22.53 -6.74 -28.03
C GLU A 367 23.75 -6.94 -27.10
N ILE A 368 23.58 -6.84 -25.79
CA ILE A 368 24.66 -7.11 -24.82
C ILE A 368 25.11 -8.57 -24.89
N LEU A 369 24.18 -9.55 -24.90
CA LEU A 369 24.52 -10.96 -24.97
C LEU A 369 25.26 -11.31 -26.27
N MET A 370 24.77 -10.81 -27.40
CA MET A 370 25.34 -11.05 -28.72
C MET A 370 26.73 -10.42 -28.89
N THR A 371 26.89 -9.16 -28.51
CA THR A 371 28.19 -8.47 -28.60
C THR A 371 29.22 -9.06 -27.63
N ASN A 372 28.79 -9.54 -26.46
CA ASN A 372 29.65 -10.22 -25.49
C ASN A 372 30.14 -11.59 -25.99
N GLU A 373 29.30 -12.35 -26.69
CA GLU A 373 29.67 -13.68 -27.17
C GLU A 373 30.46 -13.65 -28.48
N LEU A 374 30.06 -12.81 -29.44
CA LEU A 374 30.64 -12.86 -30.79
C LEU A 374 31.93 -12.07 -30.95
N LYS A 375 32.23 -11.12 -30.06
CA LYS A 375 33.48 -10.37 -30.14
C LYS A 375 34.69 -11.30 -30.03
N GLY A 376 35.60 -11.19 -31.00
CA GLY A 376 36.80 -12.01 -31.10
C GLY A 376 36.55 -13.48 -31.42
N LEU A 377 35.31 -13.87 -31.77
CA LEU A 377 35.01 -15.23 -32.23
C LEU A 377 35.23 -15.31 -33.74
N ILE A 378 35.85 -16.40 -34.20
CA ILE A 378 35.96 -16.73 -35.63
C ILE A 378 34.98 -17.85 -35.92
N LEU A 379 34.00 -17.57 -36.78
CA LEU A 379 32.97 -18.50 -37.21
C LEU A 379 33.31 -19.00 -38.61
N LYS A 380 33.12 -20.30 -38.86
CA LYS A 380 33.26 -20.89 -40.19
C LYS A 380 31.97 -20.69 -40.97
N PHE A 381 32.02 -19.96 -42.06
CA PHE A 381 30.91 -19.83 -42.99
C PHE A 381 30.90 -21.04 -43.93
N ASP A 382 30.03 -22.02 -43.68
CA ASP A 382 29.98 -23.33 -44.31
C ASP A 382 28.71 -23.52 -45.17
N ALA A 383 28.47 -22.60 -46.10
CA ALA A 383 27.32 -22.71 -47.00
C ALA A 383 27.40 -23.97 -47.88
N PRO A 384 26.30 -24.75 -48.03
CA PRO A 384 26.29 -25.93 -48.89
C PRO A 384 26.72 -25.58 -50.32
N GLY A 385 27.77 -26.23 -50.81
CA GLY A 385 28.31 -26.00 -52.15
C GLY A 385 29.42 -24.93 -52.25
N TYR A 386 29.85 -24.33 -51.14
CA TYR A 386 30.97 -23.38 -51.09
C TYR A 386 32.05 -23.83 -50.10
N PRO A 387 33.34 -23.49 -50.34
CA PRO A 387 34.40 -23.77 -49.37
C PRO A 387 34.18 -22.97 -48.08
N ALA A 388 34.50 -23.57 -46.94
CA ALA A 388 34.33 -22.93 -45.64
C ALA A 388 35.31 -21.75 -45.47
N ILE A 389 34.77 -20.55 -45.19
CA ILE A 389 35.58 -19.33 -45.02
C ILE A 389 35.53 -18.89 -43.55
N PRO A 390 36.67 -18.59 -42.90
CA PRO A 390 36.66 -18.00 -41.56
C PRO A 390 36.18 -16.54 -41.62
N VAL A 391 35.13 -16.23 -40.87
CA VAL A 391 34.54 -14.89 -40.77
C VAL A 391 34.52 -14.46 -39.30
N TYR A 392 34.92 -13.22 -39.06
CA TYR A 392 34.89 -12.62 -37.72
C TYR A 392 33.45 -12.38 -37.25
N GLY A 393 33.15 -12.69 -35.98
CA GLY A 393 31.85 -12.47 -35.36
C GLY A 393 31.36 -11.01 -35.45
N GLU A 394 32.29 -10.05 -35.50
CA GLU A 394 32.01 -8.63 -35.69
C GLU A 394 31.31 -8.34 -37.03
N VAL A 395 31.57 -9.13 -38.07
CA VAL A 395 30.88 -9.00 -39.36
C VAL A 395 29.41 -9.36 -39.20
N TYR A 396 29.10 -10.46 -38.50
CA TYR A 396 27.73 -10.85 -38.19
C TYR A 396 27.02 -9.81 -37.33
N LEU A 397 27.69 -9.26 -36.31
CA LEU A 397 27.13 -8.18 -35.48
C LEU A 397 26.73 -6.97 -36.34
N LYS A 398 27.59 -6.54 -37.26
CA LYS A 398 27.28 -5.45 -38.19
C LYS A 398 26.09 -5.76 -39.10
N THR A 399 25.93 -7.00 -39.57
CA THR A 399 24.75 -7.38 -40.38
C THR A 399 23.44 -7.33 -39.62
N LEU A 400 23.48 -7.54 -38.30
CA LEU A 400 22.32 -7.40 -37.41
C LEU A 400 22.07 -5.95 -36.94
N GLY A 401 22.96 -5.03 -37.30
CA GLY A 401 22.90 -3.63 -36.85
C GLY A 401 23.28 -3.44 -35.38
N MET A 402 24.12 -4.33 -34.84
CA MET A 402 24.63 -4.24 -33.47
C MET A 402 26.09 -3.80 -33.49
N ASP A 403 26.46 -2.88 -32.60
CA ASP A 403 27.83 -2.40 -32.46
C ASP A 403 28.38 -2.72 -31.06
N TYR A 404 29.60 -3.27 -31.02
CA TYR A 404 30.28 -3.53 -29.77
C TYR A 404 30.51 -2.27 -28.93
N ALA A 405 30.71 -1.11 -29.57
CA ALA A 405 30.91 0.15 -28.87
C ALA A 405 29.72 0.52 -27.97
N ASN A 406 28.51 0.07 -28.31
CA ASN A 406 27.28 0.38 -27.59
C ASN A 406 27.06 -0.48 -26.34
N ARG A 407 27.86 -1.54 -26.11
CA ARG A 407 27.67 -2.49 -25.00
C ARG A 407 27.46 -1.83 -23.63
N TYR A 408 28.25 -0.81 -23.30
CA TYR A 408 28.12 -0.09 -22.03
C TYR A 408 26.90 0.83 -21.99
N TYR A 409 26.56 1.43 -23.14
CA TYR A 409 25.34 2.20 -23.29
C TYR A 409 24.11 1.30 -23.09
N ASP A 410 24.10 0.10 -23.65
CA ASP A 410 22.98 -0.84 -23.51
C ASP A 410 22.80 -1.32 -22.07
N VAL A 411 23.91 -1.61 -21.36
CA VAL A 411 23.86 -1.96 -19.92
C VAL A 411 23.30 -0.80 -19.11
N ALA A 412 23.77 0.43 -19.37
CA ALA A 412 23.30 1.62 -18.67
C ALA A 412 21.82 1.93 -18.99
N ALA A 413 21.40 1.79 -20.25
CA ALA A 413 20.03 1.98 -20.69
C ALA A 413 19.10 0.96 -20.03
N LEU A 414 19.48 -0.33 -20.00
CA LEU A 414 18.71 -1.38 -19.35
C LEU A 414 18.57 -1.13 -17.84
N ALA A 415 19.64 -0.69 -17.17
CA ALA A 415 19.59 -0.33 -15.75
C ALA A 415 18.71 0.89 -15.49
N LEU A 416 18.82 1.92 -16.35
CA LEU A 416 17.99 3.12 -16.27
C LEU A 416 16.51 2.80 -16.47
N ILE A 417 16.18 1.93 -17.43
CA ILE A 417 14.80 1.46 -17.64
C ILE A 417 14.31 0.72 -16.40
N ALA A 418 15.08 -0.21 -15.83
CA ALA A 418 14.70 -0.93 -14.61
C ALA A 418 14.40 0.04 -13.46
N VAL A 419 15.31 0.98 -13.17
CA VAL A 419 15.15 1.94 -12.07
C VAL A 419 13.99 2.90 -12.32
N SER A 420 13.86 3.45 -13.53
CA SER A 420 12.78 4.39 -13.87
C SER A 420 11.40 3.74 -13.77
N LEU A 421 11.24 2.49 -14.21
CA LEU A 421 10.00 1.73 -14.05
C LEU A 421 9.68 1.44 -12.59
N GLN A 422 10.69 1.12 -11.77
CA GLN A 422 10.52 0.90 -10.34
C GLN A 422 10.03 2.18 -9.64
N LEU A 423 10.63 3.33 -9.96
CA LEU A 423 10.24 4.64 -9.44
C LEU A 423 8.84 5.04 -9.91
N LEU A 424 8.51 4.78 -11.17
CA LEU A 424 7.19 5.05 -11.73
C LEU A 424 6.12 4.20 -11.03
N ALA A 425 6.39 2.91 -10.80
CA ALA A 425 5.49 2.04 -10.09
C ALA A 425 5.29 2.47 -8.62
N PHE A 426 6.36 2.92 -7.96
CA PHE A 426 6.27 3.54 -6.64
C PHE A 426 5.41 4.82 -6.65
N LEU A 427 5.61 5.69 -7.64
CA LEU A 427 4.83 6.92 -7.79
C LEU A 427 3.34 6.60 -7.94
N PHE A 428 2.97 5.71 -8.87
CA PHE A 428 1.58 5.30 -9.03
C PHE A 428 0.99 4.65 -7.79
N LEU A 429 1.78 3.86 -7.05
CA LEU A 429 1.34 3.28 -5.78
C LEU A 429 1.09 4.38 -4.74
N SER A 430 1.97 5.37 -4.65
CA SER A 430 1.82 6.49 -3.71
C SER A 430 0.60 7.36 -4.02
N LEU A 431 0.26 7.53 -5.30
CA LEU A 431 -0.94 8.27 -5.73
C LEU A 431 -2.25 7.56 -5.37
N GLN A 432 -2.22 6.24 -5.20
CA GLN A 432 -3.40 5.45 -4.82
C GLN A 432 -3.66 5.45 -3.31
N VAL A 433 -2.69 5.90 -2.52
CA VAL A 433 -2.84 6.01 -1.07
C VAL A 433 -3.60 7.31 -0.77
N PRO A 434 -4.74 7.25 -0.04
CA PRO A 434 -5.45 8.47 0.35
C PRO A 434 -4.54 9.35 1.20
N LEU A 435 -4.23 10.55 0.70
CA LEU A 435 -3.40 11.52 1.41
C LEU A 435 -4.13 11.94 2.69
N HIS A 436 -3.47 11.85 3.84
CA HIS A 436 -4.07 12.05 5.17
C HIS A 436 -4.74 13.43 5.37
N SER A 437 -4.40 14.44 4.56
CA SER A 437 -4.98 15.79 4.68
C SER A 437 -6.49 15.83 4.46
N THR A 438 -7.05 14.96 3.61
CA THR A 438 -8.49 15.00 3.30
C THR A 438 -9.39 14.49 4.42
N LEU A 439 -8.89 13.67 5.36
CA LEU A 439 -9.69 13.23 6.51
C LEU A 439 -9.76 14.29 7.60
N ALA A 440 -8.65 14.97 7.89
CA ALA A 440 -8.62 16.08 8.83
C ALA A 440 -9.45 17.27 8.31
N ASP A 441 -9.38 17.57 7.02
CA ASP A 441 -10.16 18.66 6.42
C ASP A 441 -11.67 18.37 6.37
N LEU A 442 -12.07 17.11 6.21
CA LEU A 442 -13.49 16.71 6.27
C LEU A 442 -14.06 16.85 7.69
N ASP A 443 -13.29 16.52 8.73
CA ASP A 443 -13.72 16.72 10.11
C ASP A 443 -13.82 18.21 10.44
N VAL A 444 -12.89 19.04 9.96
CA VAL A 444 -12.89 20.50 10.17
C VAL A 444 -14.01 21.20 9.39
N GLU A 445 -14.29 20.81 8.14
CA GLU A 445 -15.41 21.36 7.37
C GLU A 445 -16.76 20.95 7.94
N ASN A 446 -16.93 19.68 8.33
CA ASN A 446 -18.17 19.24 8.96
C ASN A 446 -18.42 19.98 10.30
N PHE A 447 -17.37 20.27 11.05
CA PHE A 447 -17.46 21.08 12.28
C PHE A 447 -17.79 22.56 11.99
N LYS A 448 -17.22 23.15 10.92
CA LYS A 448 -17.52 24.53 10.50
C LYS A 448 -18.93 24.69 9.93
N VAL A 449 -19.44 23.70 9.20
CA VAL A 449 -20.83 23.68 8.69
C VAL A 449 -21.82 23.52 9.83
N ALA A 450 -21.51 22.71 10.86
CA ALA A 450 -22.30 22.64 12.08
C ALA A 450 -22.36 23.99 12.84
N ARG A 451 -21.26 24.74 12.88
CA ARG A 451 -21.22 26.10 13.47
C ARG A 451 -22.01 27.15 12.68
N LYS A 452 -21.97 27.11 11.33
CA LYS A 452 -22.72 28.07 10.49
C LYS A 452 -24.23 27.84 10.52
N GLY A 453 -24.69 26.62 10.82
CA GLY A 453 -26.12 26.32 11.00
C GLY A 453 -26.71 26.75 12.35
N LEU A 454 -25.91 27.31 13.26
CA LEU A 454 -26.35 27.82 14.57
C LEU A 454 -26.49 29.36 14.63
N HIS A 455 -26.19 30.07 13.54
CA HIS A 455 -26.26 31.55 13.47
C HIS A 455 -27.33 32.08 12.50
N HIS A 456 -28.25 31.22 12.05
CA HIS A 456 -29.48 31.57 11.35
C HIS A 456 -30.62 30.77 11.95
#